data_AF-A0A1H0APV3-F1
#
_entry.id   AF-A0A1H0APV3-F1
#
_cell.length_a   1.000
_cell.length_b   1.000
_cell.length_c   1.000
_cell.angle_alpha   90.00
_cell.angle_beta   90.00
_cell.angle_gamma   90.00
#
_symmetry.space_group_name_H-M   'P 1'
#
loop_
_entity.id
_entity.type
_entity.pdbx_description
1 polymer ?
#
loop_
_entity_poly.entity_id
_entity_poly.type
_entity_poly.pdbx_seq_one_letter_code
_entity_poly.pdbx_strand_id
1 'polypeptide(L)'
;MNKDMTFFDKYADNWDTTRKENPEKINYLLQLASIPTGAHVLDVGSGTGILLPYLHKIIGPSGTITAVDFSDNMLKKSQCKFGHLPNVNFFLGNILQISLQKNFYNVAICLNVFPHFGNHKEDFIKQIYSILPSMGSLIIMHDISRATVNGVHRNCNEIKNHMLPPVNMTAHMLSQAGYKIATATENNTMYFIKGIKNQY
;
A
#
# COMPACT_ATOMS: atom_id res chain seq x y z
N MET A 1 -16.05 15.93 6.70
CA MET A 1 -15.61 15.18 5.51
C MET A 1 -14.10 15.30 5.41
N ASN A 2 -13.36 14.18 5.30
CA ASN A 2 -11.90 14.23 5.22
C ASN A 2 -11.49 14.91 3.89
N LYS A 3 -10.62 15.93 3.95
CA LYS A 3 -10.20 16.71 2.77
C LYS A 3 -9.47 15.84 1.75
N ASP A 4 -8.68 14.87 2.22
CA ASP A 4 -7.95 13.94 1.37
C ASP A 4 -8.91 13.02 0.60
N MET A 5 -9.91 12.46 1.28
CA MET A 5 -10.96 11.64 0.65
C MET A 5 -11.66 12.38 -0.49
N THR A 6 -12.03 13.64 -0.24
CA THR A 6 -12.68 14.49 -1.26
C THR A 6 -11.78 14.76 -2.47
N PHE A 7 -10.47 14.91 -2.24
CA PHE A 7 -9.48 15.11 -3.31
C PHE A 7 -9.33 13.86 -4.18
N PHE A 8 -9.11 12.69 -3.57
CA PHE A 8 -8.94 11.43 -4.31
C PHE A 8 -10.22 11.00 -5.03
N ASP A 9 -11.39 11.19 -4.41
CA ASP A 9 -12.68 10.91 -5.06
C ASP A 9 -12.85 11.71 -6.36
N LYS A 10 -12.45 12.99 -6.37
CA LYS A 10 -12.50 13.85 -7.57
C LYS A 10 -11.44 13.49 -8.60
N TYR A 11 -10.28 13.00 -8.15
CA TYR A 11 -9.15 12.73 -9.02
C TYR A 11 -9.19 11.31 -9.63
N ALA A 12 -10.08 10.44 -9.15
CA ALA A 12 -10.21 9.06 -9.58
C ALA A 12 -10.34 8.87 -11.11
N ASP A 13 -11.06 9.76 -11.80
CA ASP A 13 -11.24 9.69 -13.27
C ASP A 13 -9.92 9.87 -14.04
N ASN A 14 -9.00 10.64 -13.49
CA ASN A 14 -7.73 10.97 -14.13
C ASN A 14 -6.58 10.11 -13.59
N TRP A 15 -6.80 9.31 -12.54
CA TRP A 15 -5.72 8.60 -11.85
C TRP A 15 -4.90 7.72 -12.79
N ASP A 16 -5.55 6.87 -13.57
CA ASP A 16 -4.86 5.92 -14.47
C ASP A 16 -4.22 6.61 -15.67
N THR A 17 -4.73 7.77 -16.10
CA THR A 17 -4.18 8.50 -17.25
C THR A 17 -2.99 9.36 -16.86
N THR A 18 -2.98 9.92 -15.65
CA THR A 18 -1.86 10.71 -15.13
C THR A 18 -0.78 9.82 -14.53
N ARG A 19 -1.17 8.72 -13.88
CA ARG A 19 -0.26 7.69 -13.40
C ARG A 19 0.07 6.71 -14.52
N LYS A 20 1.14 7.02 -15.27
CA LYS A 20 1.70 6.09 -16.25
C LYS A 20 2.31 4.88 -15.55
N GLU A 21 1.54 3.80 -15.47
CA GLU A 21 2.00 2.52 -14.98
C GLU A 21 3.27 2.06 -15.71
N ASN A 22 4.22 1.51 -14.95
CA ASN A 22 5.38 0.83 -15.50
C ASN A 22 5.39 -0.63 -15.01
N PRO A 23 4.91 -1.58 -15.83
CA PRO A 23 4.83 -3.00 -15.46
C PRO A 23 6.17 -3.61 -15.04
N GLU A 24 7.29 -3.22 -15.66
CA GLU A 24 8.61 -3.75 -15.31
C GLU A 24 9.01 -3.35 -13.89
N LYS A 25 8.78 -2.08 -13.52
CA LYS A 25 9.03 -1.59 -12.16
C LYS A 25 8.12 -2.27 -11.13
N ILE A 26 6.84 -2.44 -11.44
CA ILE A 26 5.91 -3.13 -10.54
C ILE A 26 6.35 -4.57 -10.32
N ASN A 27 6.67 -5.29 -11.40
CA ASN A 27 7.17 -6.67 -11.28
C ASN A 27 8.47 -6.73 -10.47
N TYR A 28 9.41 -5.81 -10.67
CA TYR A 28 10.64 -5.73 -9.88
C TYR A 28 10.36 -5.51 -8.38
N LEU A 29 9.48 -4.56 -8.03
CA LEU A 29 9.08 -4.32 -6.64
C LEU A 29 8.38 -5.54 -6.02
N LEU A 30 7.54 -6.24 -6.79
CA LEU A 30 6.85 -7.45 -6.32
C LEU A 30 7.80 -8.66 -6.18
N GLN A 31 8.85 -8.74 -6.99
CA GLN A 31 9.93 -9.72 -6.78
C GLN A 31 10.65 -9.46 -5.45
N LEU A 32 11.02 -8.19 -5.17
CA LEU A 32 11.58 -7.79 -3.87
C LEU A 32 10.61 -8.05 -2.71
N ALA A 33 9.31 -7.87 -2.94
CA ALA A 33 8.27 -8.17 -1.96
C ALA A 33 8.25 -9.65 -1.56
N SER A 34 8.58 -10.56 -2.48
CA SER A 34 8.62 -12.00 -2.25
C SER A 34 7.35 -12.50 -1.56
N ILE A 35 6.20 -12.21 -2.18
CA ILE A 35 4.88 -12.59 -1.66
C ILE A 35 4.66 -14.08 -1.91
N PRO A 36 4.29 -14.88 -0.89
CA PRO A 36 4.07 -16.31 -1.07
C PRO A 36 2.85 -16.62 -1.94
N THR A 37 2.92 -17.70 -2.72
CA THR A 37 1.72 -18.34 -3.28
C THR A 37 0.78 -18.75 -2.15
N GLY A 38 -0.52 -18.57 -2.35
CA GLY A 38 -1.56 -18.84 -1.35
C GLY A 38 -1.69 -17.78 -0.26
N ALA A 39 -0.95 -16.67 -0.34
CA ALA A 39 -1.03 -15.64 0.70
C ALA A 39 -2.39 -14.92 0.72
N HIS A 40 -2.83 -14.57 1.93
CA HIS A 40 -3.87 -13.58 2.17
C HIS A 40 -3.24 -12.19 2.21
N VAL A 41 -3.49 -11.38 1.19
CA VAL A 41 -2.88 -10.06 0.98
C VAL A 41 -3.88 -8.95 1.30
N LEU A 42 -3.45 -7.96 2.07
CA LEU A 42 -4.15 -6.70 2.29
C LEU A 42 -3.47 -5.60 1.44
N ASP A 43 -4.14 -5.13 0.40
CA ASP A 43 -3.70 -4.00 -0.43
C ASP A 43 -4.30 -2.70 0.10
N VAL A 44 -3.49 -1.91 0.81
CA VAL A 44 -3.93 -0.70 1.50
C VAL A 44 -3.79 0.52 0.60
N GLY A 45 -4.87 1.27 0.44
CA GLY A 45 -4.93 2.39 -0.51
C GLY A 45 -4.83 1.87 -1.94
N SER A 46 -5.60 0.81 -2.24
CA SER A 46 -5.56 0.07 -3.50
C SER A 46 -5.89 0.93 -4.73
N GLY A 47 -6.52 2.10 -4.53
CA GLY A 47 -6.90 3.02 -5.58
C GLY A 47 -7.76 2.35 -6.64
N THR A 48 -7.41 2.57 -7.90
CA THR A 48 -8.05 1.92 -9.04
C THR A 48 -7.60 0.45 -9.24
N GLY A 49 -6.82 -0.13 -8.33
CA GLY A 49 -6.48 -1.55 -8.34
C GLY A 49 -5.27 -1.97 -9.18
N ILE A 50 -4.30 -1.09 -9.40
CA ILE A 50 -3.11 -1.37 -10.24
C ILE A 50 -2.37 -2.64 -9.80
N LEU A 51 -2.29 -2.93 -8.51
CA LEU A 51 -1.61 -4.14 -8.02
C LEU A 51 -2.42 -5.43 -8.18
N LEU A 52 -3.75 -5.35 -8.31
CA LEU A 52 -4.64 -6.51 -8.27
C LEU A 52 -4.29 -7.60 -9.30
N PRO A 53 -4.08 -7.31 -10.60
CA PRO A 53 -3.74 -8.37 -11.56
C PRO A 53 -2.41 -9.06 -11.25
N TYR A 54 -1.43 -8.31 -10.73
CA TYR A 54 -0.11 -8.86 -10.38
C TYR A 54 -0.18 -9.72 -9.12
N LEU A 55 -0.80 -9.19 -8.06
CA LEU A 55 -0.99 -9.91 -6.80
C LEU A 55 -1.82 -11.18 -7.03
N HIS A 56 -2.89 -11.10 -7.81
CA HIS A 56 -3.77 -12.24 -8.11
C HIS A 56 -2.99 -13.36 -8.80
N LYS A 57 -2.11 -13.00 -9.75
CA LYS A 57 -1.20 -13.96 -10.40
C LYS A 57 -0.21 -14.60 -9.42
N ILE A 58 0.37 -13.82 -8.50
CA ILE A 58 1.39 -14.31 -7.56
C ILE A 58 0.79 -15.28 -6.53
N ILE A 59 -0.35 -14.91 -5.94
CA ILE A 59 -0.96 -15.70 -4.86
C ILE A 59 -1.70 -16.93 -5.41
N GLY A 60 -2.17 -16.90 -6.66
CA GLY A 60 -2.89 -18.01 -7.26
C GLY A 60 -4.25 -18.31 -6.59
N PRO A 61 -4.88 -19.45 -6.92
CA PRO A 61 -6.28 -19.72 -6.57
C PRO A 61 -6.53 -20.00 -5.08
N SER A 62 -5.50 -20.30 -4.30
CA SER A 62 -5.62 -20.54 -2.86
C SER A 62 -5.43 -19.28 -2.01
N GLY A 63 -4.94 -18.18 -2.60
CA GLY A 63 -4.76 -16.91 -1.92
C GLY A 63 -5.99 -16.00 -2.04
N THR A 64 -5.99 -14.92 -1.29
CA THR A 64 -7.03 -13.88 -1.37
C THR A 64 -6.44 -12.49 -1.31
N ILE A 65 -7.06 -11.52 -1.98
CA ILE A 65 -6.72 -10.10 -1.86
C ILE A 65 -7.88 -9.39 -1.18
N THR A 66 -7.59 -8.59 -0.17
CA THR A 66 -8.50 -7.55 0.32
C THR A 66 -7.96 -6.20 -0.10
N ALA A 67 -8.63 -5.56 -1.06
CA ALA A 67 -8.31 -4.24 -1.58
C ALA A 67 -9.08 -3.19 -0.77
N VAL A 68 -8.36 -2.41 0.03
CA VAL A 68 -8.95 -1.36 0.88
C VAL A 68 -8.65 0.00 0.26
N ASP A 69 -9.67 0.84 0.13
CA ASP A 69 -9.49 2.26 -0.16
C ASP A 69 -10.57 3.07 0.57
N PHE A 70 -10.27 4.31 0.96
CA PHE A 70 -11.27 5.19 1.57
C PHE A 70 -12.09 5.96 0.51
N SER A 71 -11.63 6.00 -0.74
CA SER A 71 -12.29 6.66 -1.86
C SER A 71 -13.25 5.68 -2.54
N ASP A 72 -14.54 5.99 -2.47
CA ASP A 72 -15.59 5.18 -3.11
C ASP A 72 -15.43 5.19 -4.64
N ASN A 73 -15.04 6.34 -5.22
CA ASN A 73 -14.84 6.45 -6.67
C ASN A 73 -13.64 5.63 -7.16
N MET A 74 -12.54 5.63 -6.41
CA MET A 74 -11.38 4.78 -6.73
C MET A 74 -11.77 3.30 -6.68
N LEU A 75 -12.46 2.88 -5.62
CA LEU A 75 -12.86 1.49 -5.43
C LEU A 75 -13.86 1.03 -6.49
N LYS A 76 -14.83 1.87 -6.87
CA LYS A 76 -15.76 1.58 -7.97
C LYS A 76 -15.02 1.33 -9.29
N LYS A 77 -14.02 2.15 -9.63
CA LYS A 77 -13.19 1.91 -10.83
C LYS A 77 -12.41 0.61 -10.73
N SER A 78 -11.86 0.32 -9.55
CA SER A 78 -11.17 -0.94 -9.27
C SER A 78 -12.09 -2.14 -9.49
N GLN A 79 -13.33 -2.08 -8.97
CA GLN A 79 -14.37 -3.11 -9.17
C GLN A 79 -14.79 -3.23 -10.64
N CYS A 80 -14.96 -2.13 -11.37
CA CYS A 80 -15.28 -2.18 -12.80
C CYS A 80 -14.18 -2.90 -13.60
N LYS A 81 -12.90 -2.67 -13.27
CA LYS A 81 -11.77 -3.27 -13.97
C LYS A 81 -11.53 -4.73 -13.55
N PHE A 82 -11.65 -5.02 -12.26
CA PHE A 82 -11.12 -6.26 -11.68
C PHE A 82 -12.13 -7.06 -10.84
N GLY A 83 -13.40 -6.65 -10.79
CA GLY A 83 -14.45 -7.35 -10.05
C GLY A 83 -14.78 -8.74 -10.60
N HIS A 84 -14.31 -9.07 -11.79
CA HIS A 84 -14.40 -10.41 -12.37
C HIS A 84 -13.31 -11.37 -11.86
N LEU A 85 -12.26 -10.87 -11.19
CA LEU A 85 -11.20 -11.70 -10.64
C LEU A 85 -11.72 -12.45 -9.39
N PRO A 86 -11.58 -13.77 -9.32
CA PRO A 86 -11.94 -14.52 -8.12
C PRO A 86 -11.02 -14.15 -6.95
N ASN A 87 -11.48 -14.38 -5.72
CA ASN A 87 -10.70 -14.17 -4.50
C ASN A 87 -10.17 -12.74 -4.28
N VAL A 88 -10.76 -11.74 -4.96
CA VAL A 88 -10.50 -10.32 -4.72
C VAL A 88 -11.72 -9.69 -4.04
N ASN A 89 -11.53 -9.22 -2.81
CA ASN A 89 -12.55 -8.54 -2.02
C ASN A 89 -12.24 -7.04 -1.99
N PHE A 90 -13.24 -6.22 -2.26
CA PHE A 90 -13.12 -4.76 -2.23
C PHE A 90 -13.78 -4.21 -0.97
N PHE A 91 -13.07 -3.38 -0.22
CA PHE A 91 -13.52 -2.87 1.06
C PHE A 91 -13.36 -1.35 1.13
N LEU A 92 -14.48 -0.64 1.19
CA LEU A 92 -14.49 0.81 1.38
C LEU A 92 -14.23 1.15 2.84
N GLY A 93 -13.14 1.83 3.14
CA GLY A 93 -12.89 2.34 4.48
C GLY A 93 -11.49 2.92 4.71
N ASN A 94 -11.38 3.68 5.80
CA ASN A 94 -10.12 4.24 6.26
C ASN A 94 -9.33 3.19 7.05
N ILE A 95 -8.15 2.80 6.57
CA ILE A 95 -7.31 1.78 7.20
C ILE A 95 -7.03 2.06 8.69
N LEU A 96 -6.98 3.33 9.10
CA LEU A 96 -6.75 3.75 10.49
C LEU A 96 -7.95 3.54 11.42
N GLN A 97 -9.15 3.28 10.87
CA GLN A 97 -10.41 3.22 11.62
C GLN A 97 -11.16 1.90 11.44
N ILE A 98 -10.86 1.15 10.38
CA ILE A 98 -11.56 -0.11 10.08
C ILE A 98 -11.11 -1.23 11.01
N SER A 99 -12.07 -2.09 11.38
CA SER A 99 -11.79 -3.33 12.10
C SER A 99 -11.55 -4.44 11.10
N LEU A 100 -10.30 -4.91 11.03
CA LEU A 100 -9.90 -6.02 10.18
C LEU A 100 -9.69 -7.28 11.00
N GLN A 101 -9.83 -8.45 10.35
CA GLN A 101 -9.59 -9.73 11.00
C GLN A 101 -8.12 -9.85 11.40
N LYS A 102 -7.87 -10.13 12.69
CA LYS A 102 -6.53 -10.36 13.22
C LYS A 102 -5.98 -11.70 12.74
N ASN A 103 -4.67 -11.76 12.54
CA ASN A 103 -3.88 -12.94 12.18
C ASN A 103 -4.30 -13.62 10.87
N PHE A 104 -5.04 -12.92 10.01
CA PHE A 104 -5.50 -13.44 8.72
C PHE A 104 -4.53 -13.11 7.58
N TYR A 105 -4.08 -11.85 7.50
CA TYR A 105 -3.28 -11.35 6.39
C TYR A 105 -1.80 -11.71 6.55
N ASN A 106 -1.24 -12.52 5.64
CA ASN A 106 0.20 -12.83 5.66
C ASN A 106 1.04 -11.64 5.20
N VAL A 107 0.49 -10.80 4.31
CA VAL A 107 1.15 -9.64 3.74
C VAL A 107 0.20 -8.45 3.73
N ALA A 108 0.62 -7.33 4.28
CA ALA A 108 0.03 -6.02 4.02
C ALA A 108 0.96 -5.22 3.11
N ILE A 109 0.42 -4.66 2.04
CA ILE A 109 1.20 -3.94 1.02
C ILE A 109 0.52 -2.60 0.71
N CYS A 110 1.32 -1.56 0.45
CA CYS A 110 0.81 -0.32 -0.11
C CYS A 110 1.77 0.24 -1.16
N LEU A 111 1.23 0.59 -2.33
CA LEU A 111 1.97 1.17 -3.44
C LEU A 111 1.60 2.64 -3.63
N ASN A 112 2.55 3.55 -3.43
CA ASN A 112 2.36 4.99 -3.55
C ASN A 112 1.39 5.63 -2.54
N VAL A 113 1.20 5.02 -1.37
CA VAL A 113 0.18 5.48 -0.39
C VAL A 113 0.79 6.16 0.84
N PHE A 114 1.95 5.69 1.31
CA PHE A 114 2.47 6.00 2.65
C PHE A 114 2.59 7.50 3.02
N PRO A 115 2.95 8.42 2.11
CA PRO A 115 3.04 9.84 2.43
C PRO A 115 1.70 10.42 2.88
N HIS A 116 0.59 9.94 2.31
CA HIS A 116 -0.78 10.41 2.55
C HIS A 116 -1.27 10.15 3.98
N PHE A 117 -0.57 9.32 4.76
CA PHE A 117 -0.85 9.19 6.20
C PHE A 117 -0.40 10.43 7.00
N GLY A 118 0.32 11.39 6.42
CA GLY A 118 0.69 12.63 7.11
C GLY A 118 1.42 12.35 8.44
N ASN A 119 0.87 12.86 9.55
CA ASN A 119 1.39 12.63 10.91
C ASN A 119 0.98 11.27 11.51
N HIS A 120 0.11 10.50 10.84
CA HIS A 120 -0.41 9.20 11.29
C HIS A 120 0.37 8.01 10.71
N LYS A 121 1.59 8.21 10.21
CA LYS A 121 2.43 7.13 9.65
C LYS A 121 2.70 6.03 10.69
N GLU A 122 3.02 6.40 11.92
CA GLU A 122 3.24 5.45 13.01
C GLU A 122 1.95 4.75 13.44
N ASP A 123 0.82 5.46 13.45
CA ASP A 123 -0.49 4.89 13.74
C ASP A 123 -0.85 3.82 12.70
N PHE A 124 -0.61 4.11 11.41
CA PHE A 124 -0.77 3.14 10.32
C PHE A 124 0.10 1.90 10.54
N ILE A 125 1.39 2.09 10.83
CA ILE A 125 2.32 0.98 11.07
C ILE A 125 1.83 0.11 12.25
N LYS A 126 1.43 0.71 13.37
CA LYS A 126 0.90 0.01 14.55
C LYS A 126 -0.41 -0.72 14.26
N GLN A 127 -1.31 -0.09 13.50
CA GLN A 127 -2.58 -0.69 13.09
C GLN A 127 -2.34 -1.97 12.28
N ILE A 128 -1.48 -1.91 11.27
CA ILE A 128 -1.12 -3.09 10.48
C ILE A 128 -0.42 -4.14 11.34
N TYR A 129 0.49 -3.74 12.23
CA TYR A 129 1.16 -4.68 13.13
C TYR A 129 0.16 -5.46 14.00
N SER A 130 -0.90 -4.80 14.47
CA SER A 130 -1.90 -5.41 15.35
C SER A 130 -2.75 -6.51 14.67
N ILE A 131 -2.85 -6.48 13.35
CA ILE A 131 -3.66 -7.44 12.56
C ILE A 131 -2.82 -8.51 11.87
N LEU A 132 -1.52 -8.28 11.64
CA LEU A 132 -0.65 -9.29 11.03
C LEU A 132 -0.41 -10.47 11.99
N PRO A 133 -0.37 -11.72 11.50
CA PRO A 133 0.12 -12.86 12.28
C PRO A 133 1.63 -12.74 12.51
N SER A 134 2.15 -13.57 13.41
CA SER A 134 3.61 -13.74 13.53
C SER A 134 4.21 -14.13 12.19
N MET A 135 5.38 -13.57 11.86
CA MET A 135 6.03 -13.69 10.55
C MET A 135 5.27 -13.04 9.38
N GLY A 136 4.12 -12.40 9.61
CA GLY A 136 3.45 -11.56 8.62
C GLY A 136 4.30 -10.32 8.28
N SER A 137 4.13 -9.77 7.08
CA SER A 137 4.95 -8.64 6.62
C SER A 137 4.15 -7.40 6.24
N LEU A 138 4.74 -6.23 6.51
CA LEU A 138 4.30 -4.94 5.97
C LEU A 138 5.30 -4.49 4.91
N ILE A 139 4.78 -4.16 3.73
CA ILE A 139 5.56 -3.73 2.57
C ILE A 139 5.08 -2.35 2.15
N ILE A 140 5.98 -1.37 2.17
CA ILE A 140 5.74 -0.01 1.71
C ILE A 140 6.62 0.23 0.49
N MET A 141 6.02 0.57 -0.64
CA MET A 141 6.76 0.74 -1.89
C MET A 141 6.25 1.89 -2.75
N HIS A 142 7.16 2.50 -3.50
CA HIS A 142 6.89 3.50 -4.51
C HIS A 142 7.68 3.17 -5.79
N ASP A 143 7.00 3.25 -6.93
CA ASP A 143 7.55 2.99 -8.28
C ASP A 143 8.28 4.20 -8.88
N ILE A 144 8.42 5.27 -8.10
CA ILE A 144 9.19 6.48 -8.38
C ILE A 144 10.05 6.85 -7.15
N SER A 145 11.08 7.67 -7.37
CA SER A 145 11.98 8.07 -6.29
C SER A 145 11.27 8.89 -5.21
N ARG A 146 11.79 8.86 -3.99
CA ARG A 146 11.34 9.74 -2.91
C ARG A 146 11.40 11.22 -3.27
N ALA A 147 12.43 11.65 -4.01
CA ALA A 147 12.54 13.02 -4.49
C ALA A 147 11.39 13.39 -5.44
N THR A 148 11.03 12.49 -6.35
CA THR A 148 9.90 12.67 -7.27
C THR A 148 8.56 12.71 -6.52
N VAL A 149 8.32 11.76 -5.60
CA VAL A 149 7.10 11.75 -4.75
C VAL A 149 6.96 13.09 -4.02
N ASN A 150 8.01 13.51 -3.31
CA ASN A 150 7.97 14.75 -2.54
C ASN A 150 7.85 16.00 -3.43
N GLY A 151 8.41 15.96 -4.65
CA GLY A 151 8.23 17.03 -5.64
C GLY A 151 6.79 17.18 -6.09
N VAL A 152 6.13 16.08 -6.45
CA VAL A 152 4.70 16.06 -6.82
C VAL A 152 3.85 16.61 -5.68
N HIS A 153 4.09 16.14 -4.45
CA HIS A 153 3.31 16.56 -3.30
C HIS A 153 3.46 18.04 -3.00
N ARG A 154 4.68 18.59 -2.99
CA ARG A 154 4.91 20.03 -2.75
C ARG A 154 4.15 20.94 -3.72
N ASN A 155 3.91 20.46 -4.94
CA ASN A 155 3.21 21.20 -5.99
C ASN A 155 1.68 21.02 -5.95
N CYS A 156 1.12 20.26 -5.01
CA CYS A 156 -0.32 20.05 -4.84
C CYS A 156 -0.78 20.54 -3.47
N ASN A 157 -1.60 21.59 -3.44
CA ASN A 157 -1.98 22.31 -2.22
C ASN A 157 -2.64 21.41 -1.17
N GLU A 158 -3.39 20.41 -1.62
CA GLU A 158 -4.14 19.46 -0.81
C GLU A 158 -3.22 18.52 -0.02
N ILE A 159 -2.09 18.11 -0.62
CA ILE A 159 -1.18 17.08 -0.07
C ILE A 159 0.25 17.58 0.13
N LYS A 160 0.50 18.90 0.06
CA LYS A 160 1.85 19.49 0.13
C LYS A 160 2.67 19.18 1.37
N ASN A 161 2.02 18.79 2.47
CA ASN A 161 2.68 18.43 3.72
C ASN A 161 2.83 16.92 3.89
N HIS A 162 2.28 16.11 2.98
CA HIS A 162 2.32 14.66 3.02
C HIS A 162 3.62 14.17 2.39
N MET A 163 4.73 14.26 3.13
CA MET A 163 6.03 13.84 2.60
C MET A 163 6.31 12.36 2.83
N LEU A 164 6.99 11.74 1.87
CA LEU A 164 7.66 10.45 2.00
C LEU A 164 8.97 10.67 2.77
N PRO A 165 9.11 10.15 4.01
CA PRO A 165 10.36 10.21 4.74
C PRO A 165 11.45 9.36 4.09
N PRO A 166 12.75 9.63 4.37
CA PRO A 166 13.84 8.73 4.03
C PRO A 166 13.62 7.30 4.51
N VAL A 167 14.06 6.31 3.74
CA VAL A 167 13.81 4.89 4.04
C VAL A 167 14.36 4.44 5.40
N ASN A 168 15.46 5.03 5.87
CA ASN A 168 16.02 4.75 7.19
C ASN A 168 15.15 5.27 8.34
N MET A 169 14.44 6.38 8.16
CA MET A 169 13.47 6.87 9.15
C MET A 169 12.25 5.94 9.20
N THR A 170 11.75 5.50 8.06
CA THR A 170 10.65 4.53 8.01
C THR A 170 11.07 3.19 8.61
N ALA A 171 12.30 2.74 8.35
CA ALA A 171 12.87 1.56 9.01
C ALA A 171 12.89 1.71 10.54
N HIS A 172 13.28 2.88 11.04
CA HIS A 172 13.23 3.17 12.47
C HIS A 172 11.79 3.08 13.03
N MET A 173 10.80 3.70 12.36
CA MET A 173 9.39 3.62 12.77
C MET A 173 8.88 2.17 12.80
N LEU A 174 9.21 1.37 11.78
CA LEU A 174 8.85 -0.05 11.73
C LEU A 174 9.51 -0.82 12.88
N SER A 175 10.80 -0.60 13.16
CA SER A 175 11.49 -1.25 14.27
C SER A 175 10.91 -0.89 15.64
N GLN A 176 10.53 0.38 15.86
CA GLN A 176 9.86 0.81 17.10
C GLN A 176 8.49 0.14 17.29
N ALA A 177 7.79 -0.17 16.19
CA ALA A 177 6.53 -0.91 16.24
C ALA A 177 6.71 -2.43 16.39
N GLY A 178 7.95 -2.95 16.41
CA GLY A 178 8.25 -4.37 16.62
C GLY A 178 8.49 -5.18 15.34
N TYR A 179 8.71 -4.53 14.20
CA TYR A 179 9.12 -5.21 12.96
C TYR A 179 10.65 -5.39 12.89
N LYS A 180 11.09 -6.57 12.45
CA LYS A 180 12.45 -6.77 11.94
C LYS A 180 12.50 -6.34 10.48
N ILE A 181 13.44 -5.44 10.16
CA ILE A 181 13.63 -4.96 8.78
C ILE A 181 14.31 -6.04 7.95
N ALA A 182 13.62 -6.55 6.94
CA ALA A 182 14.16 -7.55 6.01
C ALA A 182 14.87 -6.88 4.84
N THR A 183 14.33 -5.76 4.35
CA THR A 183 14.91 -4.99 3.25
C THR A 183 14.47 -3.54 3.38
N ALA A 184 15.39 -2.60 3.16
CA ALA A 184 15.12 -1.17 3.11
C ALA A 184 16.05 -0.55 2.06
N THR A 185 15.49 0.02 1.00
CA THR A 185 16.26 0.64 -0.08
C THR A 185 15.49 1.80 -0.69
N GLU A 186 16.19 2.89 -0.98
CA GLU A 186 15.69 3.97 -1.83
C GLU A 186 16.80 4.37 -2.80
N ASN A 187 16.41 4.80 -4.00
CA ASN A 187 17.34 5.32 -4.99
C ASN A 187 16.61 6.33 -5.90
N ASN A 188 17.26 6.74 -6.99
CA ASN A 188 16.70 7.73 -7.93
C ASN A 188 15.54 7.21 -8.77
N THR A 189 15.11 5.95 -8.62
CA THR A 189 14.03 5.34 -9.41
C THR A 189 12.90 4.73 -8.56
N MET A 190 13.15 4.40 -7.29
CA MET A 190 12.19 3.72 -6.42
C MET A 190 12.41 3.99 -4.92
N TYR A 191 11.43 3.57 -4.12
CA TYR A 191 11.50 3.46 -2.67
C TYR A 191 10.86 2.14 -2.24
N PHE A 192 11.53 1.35 -1.39
CA PHE A 192 11.02 0.07 -0.95
C PHE A 192 11.47 -0.26 0.47
N ILE A 193 10.53 -0.72 1.30
CA ILE A 193 10.84 -1.29 2.60
C ILE A 193 9.89 -2.44 2.94
N LYS A 194 10.46 -3.52 3.49
CA LYS A 194 9.76 -4.70 4.00
C LYS A 194 10.15 -4.93 5.45
N GLY A 195 9.17 -4.87 6.35
CA GLY A 195 9.29 -5.30 7.73
C GLY A 195 8.54 -6.60 7.97
N ILE A 196 9.12 -7.48 8.79
CA ILE A 196 8.52 -8.74 9.22
C ILE A 196 8.16 -8.62 10.70
N LYS A 197 6.92 -8.95 11.06
CA LYS A 197 6.48 -8.98 12.44
C LYS A 197 7.23 -10.08 13.19
N ASN A 198 7.98 -9.69 14.23
CA ASN A 198 8.69 -10.65 15.08
C ASN A 198 7.72 -11.64 15.72
N GLN A 199 8.20 -12.86 15.94
CA GLN A 199 7.59 -13.77 16.91
C GLN A 199 7.95 -13.23 18.30
N TYR A 200 6.96 -12.68 19.00
CA TYR A 200 7.00 -12.56 20.45
C TYR A 200 5.99 -13.55 21.03
#